data_AF-A0A7L2IXQ0-F1
#
_entry.id   AF-A0A7L2IXQ0-F1
#
_cell.length_a   1.000
_cell.length_b   1.000
_cell.length_c   1.000
_cell.angle_alpha   90.00
_cell.angle_beta   90.00
_cell.angle_gamma   90.00
#
_symmetry.space_group_name_H-M   'P 1'
#
loop_
_entity.id
_entity.type
_entity.pdbx_description
1 polymer ?
#
loop_
_entity_poly.entity_id
_entity_poly.type
_entity_poly.pdbx_seq_one_letter_code
_entity_poly.pdbx_strand_id
1 'polypeptide(L)' 'KERLEKWLRNMKRDAWTPSKHQLLCSDHFTPDSLDVRWGIRYLKHTAVPTIFSSPDDEVMYF' A
#
# COMPACT_ATOMS: atom_id res chain seq x y z
N LYS A 1 -10.65 -10.74 -4.31
CA LYS A 1 -9.36 -11.37 -4.68
C LYS A 1 -8.53 -10.40 -5.51
N GLU A 2 -9.10 -9.81 -6.56
CA GLU A 2 -8.45 -8.80 -7.41
C GLU A 2 -7.72 -7.65 -6.67
N ARG A 3 -8.33 -7.04 -5.65
CA ARG A 3 -7.67 -5.97 -4.87
C ARG A 3 -6.43 -6.47 -4.13
N LEU A 4 -6.47 -7.67 -3.56
CA LEU A 4 -5.32 -8.24 -2.86
C LEU A 4 -4.16 -8.51 -3.83
N GLU A 5 -4.46 -9.03 -5.03
CA GLU A 5 -3.47 -9.24 -6.09
C GLU A 5 -2.80 -7.92 -6.51
N LYS A 6 -3.58 -6.84 -6.63
CA LYS A 6 -3.04 -5.49 -6.90
C LYS A 6 -2.13 -5.01 -5.78
N TRP A 7 -2.51 -5.21 -4.51
CA TRP A 7 -1.66 -4.86 -3.37
C TRP A 7 -0.33 -5.61 -3.41
N LEU A 8 -0.38 -6.93 -3.64
CA LEU A 8 0.81 -7.79 -3.71
C LEU A 8 1.76 -7.35 -4.83
N ARG A 9 1.22 -7.05 -6.01
CA ARG A 9 2.00 -6.55 -7.13
C ARG A 9 2.69 -5.23 -6.81
N ASN A 10 2.00 -4.29 -6.15
CA ASN A 10 2.55 -2.98 -5.85
C ASN A 10 3.59 -3.01 -4.73
N MET A 11 3.47 -3.95 -3.78
CA MET A 11 4.45 -4.16 -2.72
C MET A 11 5.79 -4.70 -3.23
N LYS A 12 5.85 -5.20 -4.48
CA LYS A 12 7.06 -5.78 -5.11
C LYS A 12 7.77 -6.83 -4.23
N ARG A 13 6.99 -7.61 -3.48
CA ARG A 13 7.50 -8.71 -2.64
C ARG A 13 7.22 -10.04 -3.32
N ASP A 14 8.25 -10.62 -3.92
CA ASP A 14 8.16 -11.92 -4.57
C ASP A 14 7.91 -13.05 -3.57
N ALA A 15 7.17 -14.06 -4.01
CA ALA A 15 6.89 -15.31 -3.28
C ALA A 15 6.25 -15.16 -1.89
N TRP A 16 5.57 -14.05 -1.62
CA TRP A 16 4.93 -13.79 -0.33
C TRP A 16 3.42 -13.99 -0.38
N THR A 17 2.88 -14.80 0.55
CA THR A 17 1.45 -14.93 0.79
C THR A 17 1.07 -14.28 2.11
N PRO A 18 0.22 -13.24 2.10
CA PRO A 18 -0.17 -12.57 3.34
C PRO A 18 -1.03 -13.46 4.22
N SER A 19 -0.83 -13.35 5.52
CA SER A 19 -1.79 -13.79 6.53
C SER A 19 -2.75 -12.64 6.90
N LYS A 20 -3.86 -12.98 7.57
CA LYS A 20 -4.83 -11.99 8.07
C LYS A 20 -4.28 -11.01 9.13
N HIS A 21 -3.08 -11.27 9.68
CA HIS A 21 -2.48 -10.48 10.75
C HIS A 21 -1.44 -9.47 10.24
N GLN A 22 -1.24 -9.37 8.92
CA GLN A 22 -0.32 -8.40 8.34
C GLN A 22 -1.05 -7.12 7.96
N LEU A 23 -0.39 -6.00 8.23
CA LEU A 23 -0.93 -4.66 8.05
C LEU A 23 0.09 -3.83 7.25
N LEU A 24 -0.42 -2.83 6.53
CA LEU A 24 0.37 -1.76 5.92
C LEU A 24 0.06 -0.46 6.66
N CYS A 25 1.07 0.37 6.88
CA CYS A 25 0.84 1.72 7.40
C CYS A 25 0.13 2.58 6.33
N SER A 26 -0.48 3.67 6.79
CA SER A 26 -1.18 4.63 5.93
C SER A 26 -0.29 5.28 4.88
N ASP A 27 1.02 5.33 5.11
CA ASP A 27 1.96 6.09 4.28
C ASP A 27 2.18 5.45 2.90
N HIS A 28 1.77 4.20 2.74
CA HIS A 28 1.77 3.50 1.45
C HIS A 28 0.62 3.90 0.52
N PHE A 29 -0.28 4.75 1.00
CA PHE A 29 -1.51 5.14 0.33
C PHE A 29 -1.53 6.65 0.07
N THR A 30 -2.01 7.03 -1.11
CA THR A 30 -2.19 8.43 -1.47
C THR A 30 -3.38 9.06 -0.70
N PRO A 31 -3.38 10.37 -0.44
CA PRO A 31 -4.46 11.01 0.33
C PRO A 31 -5.86 10.82 -0.27
N ASP A 32 -5.98 10.72 -1.59
CA ASP A 32 -7.25 10.49 -2.31
C ASP A 32 -7.81 9.08 -2.13
N SER A 33 -6.99 8.13 -1.66
CA SER A 33 -7.44 6.76 -1.34
C SER A 33 -8.10 6.64 0.03
N LEU A 34 -8.07 7.72 0.82
CA LEU A 34 -8.67 7.80 2.15
C LEU A 34 -10.08 8.39 2.11
N ASP A 35 -10.95 7.91 2.98
CA ASP A 35 -12.27 8.45 3.27
C ASP A 35 -12.31 8.87 4.75
N VAL A 36 -12.81 10.07 5.03
CA VAL A 36 -12.85 10.63 6.38
C VAL A 36 -14.29 10.70 6.85
N ARG A 37 -14.61 9.93 7.89
CA ARG A 37 -15.95 9.90 8.48
C ARG A 37 -15.83 10.13 9.97
N TRP A 38 -16.50 11.16 10.48
CA TRP A 38 -16.49 11.51 11.92
C TRP A 38 -15.08 11.72 12.49
N GLY A 39 -14.16 12.29 11.70
CA GLY A 39 -12.76 12.49 12.10
C GLY A 39 -11.88 11.24 12.04
N ILE A 40 -12.43 10.06 11.71
CA ILE A 40 -11.68 8.82 11.53
C ILE A 40 -11.35 8.64 10.05
N ARG A 41 -10.11 8.24 9.75
CA ARG A 41 -9.62 7.95 8.40
C ARG A 41 -9.74 6.46 8.10
N TYR A 42 -10.37 6.14 6.97
CA TYR A 42 -10.51 4.78 6.45
C TYR A 42 -9.91 4.68 5.06
N LEU A 43 -9.44 3.49 4.70
CA LEU A 43 -9.15 3.19 3.30
C LEU A 43 -10.45 3.00 2.52
N LYS A 44 -10.55 3.62 1.35
CA LYS A 44 -11.63 3.35 0.40
C LYS A 44 -11.62 1.87 0.01
N HIS A 45 -12.78 1.33 -0.35
CA HIS A 45 -12.87 -0.05 -0.82
C HIS A 45 -12.06 -0.30 -2.11
N THR A 46 -11.76 0.74 -2.89
CA THR A 46 -10.92 0.69 -4.08
C THR A 46 -9.45 1.00 -3.82
N ALA A 47 -9.06 1.37 -2.60
CA ALA A 47 -7.70 1.78 -2.29
C ALA A 47 -6.70 0.65 -2.56
N VAL A 48 -5.60 1.01 -3.22
CA VAL A 48 -4.43 0.16 -3.47
C VAL A 48 -3.18 0.92 -3.04
N PRO A 49 -2.20 0.28 -2.37
CA PRO A 49 -0.98 0.96 -1.96
C PRO A 49 -0.12 1.20 -3.20
N THR A 50 0.37 2.41 -3.37
CA THR A 50 1.16 2.81 -4.56
C THR A 50 2.48 3.44 -4.18
N ILE A 51 2.66 3.81 -2.91
CA ILE A 51 3.86 4.48 -2.41
C ILE A 51 4.76 3.43 -1.77
N PHE A 52 5.81 3.04 -2.48
CA PHE A 52 6.88 2.16 -2.01
C PHE A 52 8.21 2.70 -2.51
N SER A 53 9.20 2.81 -1.64
CA SER A 53 10.58 3.08 -2.06
C SER A 53 11.10 1.87 -2.84
N SER A 54 11.65 2.11 -4.02
CA SER A 54 12.40 1.09 -4.75
C SER A 54 13.87 1.14 -4.33
N PRO A 55 14.60 0.00 -4.39
CA PRO A 55 16.04 -0.01 -4.15
C PRO A 55 16.81 0.96 -5.06
N ASP A 56 16.27 1.24 -6.24
CA ASP A 56 16.85 2.17 -7.22
C ASP A 56 16.67 3.65 -6.82
N ASP A 57 15.72 3.97 -5.92
CA ASP A 57 15.52 5.33 -5.43
C ASP A 57 16.62 5.77 -4.44
N GLU A 58 17.32 4.82 -3.82
CA GLU A 58 18.38 5.08 -2.82
C GLU A 58 19.76 5.32 -3.48
N VAL A 59 19.97 4.87 -4.72
CA VAL A 59 21.28 4.96 -5.42
C VAL A 59 21.49 6.24 -6.22
N MET A 60 20.47 7.10 -6.35
CA MET A 60 20.56 8.38 -7.07
C MET A 60 21.11 9.56 -6.24
N TYR A 61 21.47 9.30 -4.97
CA TYR A 61 22.02 10.30 -4.04
C TYR A 61 23.53 10.13 -3.76
N PHE A 62 24.28 9.56 -4.71
CA PHE A 62 25.75 9.51 -4.67
C PHE A 62 26.39 10.20 -5.88
#